data_AF-A0AAV4K5Z3-F1
#
_entry.id   AF-A0AAV4K5Z3-F1
#
_cell.length_a   1.000
_cell.length_b   1.000
_cell.length_c   1.000
_cell.angle_alpha   90.00
_cell.angle_beta   90.00
_cell.angle_gamma   90.00
#
_symmetry.space_group_name_H-M   'P 1'
#
loop_
_entity.id
_entity.type
_entity.pdbx_description
1 polymer ?
#
loop_
_entity_poly.entity_id
_entity_poly.type
_entity_poly.pdbx_seq_one_letter_code
_entity_poly.pdbx_strand_id
1 'polypeptide(L)'
;MAALLILLVVFGVIGFVTYRDHQARRQELPPGATFPALPDPVPEQEAAPATLLLELPEPARRRAWALLCLVHDGLSETSSADTRTRYLLAQTRQSYLPDTVRAYLHLTEGARRQLTAQGQSPEQLLDEQLTLMENGVHEALRRDHAAADRLLTQGRFLRERFGAGTEEWRVRG
;
A
#
# COMPACT_ATOMS: atom_id res chain seq x y z
N MET A 1 22.95 -9.46 8.95
CA MET A 1 23.24 -8.45 7.91
C MET A 1 23.17 -9.01 6.49
N ALA A 2 23.72 -10.20 6.20
CA ALA A 2 23.66 -10.80 4.85
C ALA A 2 22.24 -11.17 4.36
N ALA A 3 21.35 -11.64 5.23
CA ALA A 3 19.97 -12.01 4.85
C ALA A 3 19.08 -10.81 4.48
N LEU A 4 19.26 -9.66 5.15
CA LEU A 4 18.57 -8.41 4.82
C LEU A 4 19.01 -7.82 3.47
N LEU A 5 20.29 -8.01 3.12
CA LEU A 5 20.83 -7.60 1.82
C LEU A 5 20.27 -8.47 0.69
N ILE A 6 20.08 -9.78 0.91
CA ILE A 6 19.50 -10.68 -0.08
C ILE A 6 18.02 -10.33 -0.35
N LEU A 7 17.24 -10.04 0.70
CA LEU A 7 15.85 -9.61 0.56
C LEU A 7 15.73 -8.28 -0.22
N LEU A 8 16.56 -7.29 0.11
CA LEU A 8 16.59 -6.00 -0.59
C LEU A 8 16.99 -6.14 -2.06
N VAL A 9 17.91 -7.05 -2.39
CA VAL A 9 18.34 -7.29 -3.77
C VAL A 9 17.25 -8.00 -4.57
N VAL A 10 16.51 -8.96 -3.98
CA VAL A 10 15.41 -9.65 -4.67
C VAL A 10 14.22 -8.71 -4.91
N PHE A 11 13.80 -7.94 -3.91
CA PHE A 11 12.74 -6.93 -4.07
C PHE A 11 13.16 -5.79 -5.00
N GLY A 12 14.43 -5.37 -4.94
CA GLY A 12 15.00 -4.35 -5.81
C GLY A 12 15.03 -4.78 -7.27
N VAL A 13 15.45 -6.01 -7.57
CA VAL A 13 15.54 -6.52 -8.96
C VAL A 13 14.16 -6.74 -9.57
N ILE A 14 13.21 -7.32 -8.81
CA ILE A 14 11.84 -7.56 -9.30
C ILE A 14 11.08 -6.23 -9.49
N GLY A 15 11.20 -5.30 -8.53
CA GLY A 15 10.61 -3.96 -8.64
C GLY A 15 11.26 -3.09 -9.72
N PHE A 16 12.56 -3.26 -9.99
CA PHE A 16 13.26 -2.51 -11.03
C PHE A 16 12.89 -2.97 -12.45
N VAL A 17 12.62 -4.26 -12.64
CA VAL A 17 12.20 -4.82 -13.95
C VAL A 17 10.80 -4.34 -14.33
N THR A 18 9.84 -4.34 -13.40
CA THR A 18 8.48 -3.84 -13.65
C THR A 18 8.46 -2.31 -13.79
N TYR A 19 9.26 -1.59 -13.00
CA TYR A 19 9.39 -0.14 -13.09
C TYR A 19 10.04 0.33 -14.41
N ARG A 20 11.05 -0.39 -14.93
CA ARG A 20 11.67 -0.06 -16.23
C ARG A 20 10.70 -0.24 -17.39
N ASP A 21 9.86 -1.27 -17.39
CA ASP A 21 8.93 -1.55 -18.49
C ASP A 21 7.83 -0.48 -18.58
N HIS A 22 7.33 -0.01 -17.42
CA HIS A 22 6.38 1.09 -17.35
C HIS A 22 6.98 2.46 -17.74
N GLN A 23 8.27 2.70 -17.51
CA GLN A 23 8.94 3.94 -17.90
C GLN A 23 9.34 3.95 -19.39
N ALA A 24 9.79 2.81 -19.94
CA ALA A 24 10.16 2.69 -21.35
C ALA A 24 8.96 2.97 -22.28
N ARG A 25 7.76 2.50 -21.92
CA ARG A 25 6.51 2.82 -22.65
C ARG A 25 6.09 4.28 -22.57
N ARG A 26 6.58 5.07 -21.61
CA ARG A 26 6.28 6.51 -21.50
C ARG A 26 7.24 7.41 -22.29
N GLN A 27 8.42 6.93 -22.63
CA GLN A 27 9.47 7.75 -23.25
C GLN A 27 9.57 7.57 -24.78
N GLU A 28 9.02 6.50 -25.36
CA GLU A 28 9.09 6.26 -26.80
C GLU A 28 7.78 6.60 -27.51
N LEU A 29 7.52 7.89 -27.70
CA LEU A 29 6.58 8.38 -28.70
C LEU A 29 7.29 9.40 -29.61
N PRO A 30 7.90 8.96 -30.72
CA PRO A 30 8.19 9.85 -31.83
C PRO A 30 6.87 10.30 -32.47
N PRO A 31 6.62 11.60 -32.66
CA PRO A 31 5.41 12.05 -33.34
C PRO A 31 5.48 11.68 -34.82
N GLY A 32 4.68 10.71 -35.25
CA GLY A 32 4.37 10.53 -36.68
C GLY A 32 4.49 9.14 -37.29
N ALA A 33 4.65 8.05 -36.54
CA ALA A 33 4.63 6.71 -37.13
C ALA A 33 3.19 6.16 -37.22
N THR A 34 2.59 6.21 -38.40
CA THR A 34 1.35 5.48 -38.71
C THR A 34 1.69 3.98 -38.85
N PHE A 35 1.41 3.21 -37.81
CA PHE A 35 1.50 1.74 -37.86
C PHE A 35 0.22 1.14 -38.44
N PRO A 36 0.30 0.07 -39.25
CA PRO A 36 -0.88 -0.69 -39.66
C PRO A 36 -1.60 -1.19 -38.40
N ALA A 37 -2.94 -1.03 -38.37
CA ALA A 37 -3.76 -1.36 -37.22
C ALA A 37 -3.51 -2.80 -36.78
N LEU A 38 -2.78 -2.94 -35.66
CA LEU A 38 -2.78 -4.15 -34.86
C LEU A 38 -4.25 -4.48 -34.52
N PRO A 39 -4.63 -5.77 -34.43
CA PRO A 39 -5.91 -6.12 -33.82
C PRO A 39 -5.99 -5.40 -32.49
N ASP A 40 -7.13 -4.75 -32.23
CA ASP A 40 -7.32 -3.93 -31.03
C ASP A 40 -6.74 -4.67 -29.82
N PRO A 41 -5.87 -4.04 -29.02
CA PRO A 41 -5.36 -4.68 -27.82
C PRO A 41 -6.58 -5.14 -27.04
N VAL A 42 -6.67 -6.46 -26.77
CA VAL A 42 -7.58 -6.96 -25.75
C VAL A 42 -7.28 -6.08 -24.55
N PRO A 43 -8.23 -5.27 -24.05
CA PRO A 43 -7.97 -4.50 -22.87
C PRO A 43 -7.56 -5.53 -21.82
N GLU A 44 -6.29 -5.52 -21.40
CA GLU A 44 -5.93 -5.99 -20.09
C GLU A 44 -6.66 -5.03 -19.15
N GLN A 45 -7.96 -5.30 -18.98
CA GLN A 45 -8.78 -4.74 -17.93
C GLN A 45 -8.08 -5.20 -16.68
N GLU A 46 -7.26 -4.30 -16.16
CA GLU A 46 -6.56 -4.42 -14.89
C GLU A 46 -7.64 -4.82 -13.88
N ALA A 47 -7.72 -6.13 -13.61
CA ALA A 47 -8.83 -6.70 -12.88
C ALA A 47 -8.93 -5.95 -11.57
N ALA A 48 -10.13 -5.46 -11.25
CA ALA A 48 -10.35 -4.73 -10.01
C ALA A 48 -9.74 -5.53 -8.86
N PRO A 49 -9.09 -4.88 -7.87
CA PRO A 49 -8.39 -5.60 -6.81
C PRO A 49 -9.28 -6.66 -6.17
N ALA A 50 -10.57 -6.39 -6.00
CA ALA A 50 -11.58 -7.34 -5.52
C ALA A 50 -11.70 -8.63 -6.36
N THR A 51 -11.66 -8.55 -7.69
CA THR A 51 -11.73 -9.74 -8.57
C THR A 51 -10.50 -10.62 -8.44
N LEU A 52 -9.30 -10.04 -8.30
CA LEU A 52 -8.07 -10.81 -8.07
C LEU A 52 -8.10 -11.59 -6.76
N LEU A 53 -8.72 -11.02 -5.71
CA LEU A 53 -8.81 -11.68 -4.41
C LEU A 53 -9.67 -12.95 -4.44
N LEU A 54 -10.67 -13.03 -5.33
CA LEU A 54 -11.57 -14.18 -5.41
C LEU A 54 -10.85 -15.46 -5.87
N GLU A 55 -9.79 -15.32 -6.65
CA GLU A 55 -8.96 -16.41 -7.17
C GLU A 55 -8.03 -17.01 -6.11
N LEU A 56 -7.85 -16.33 -4.97
CA LEU A 56 -7.01 -16.84 -3.89
C LEU A 56 -7.66 -18.03 -3.17
N PRO A 57 -6.85 -19.01 -2.73
CA PRO A 57 -7.32 -20.07 -1.84
C PRO A 57 -7.64 -19.54 -0.43
N GLU A 58 -8.45 -20.28 0.32
CA GLU A 58 -8.58 -20.06 1.76
C GLU A 58 -7.32 -20.55 2.50
N PRO A 59 -6.85 -19.86 3.57
CA PRO A 59 -7.45 -18.70 4.23
C PRO A 59 -7.04 -17.34 3.66
N ALA A 60 -6.12 -17.31 2.68
CA ALA A 60 -5.51 -16.08 2.16
C ALA A 60 -6.54 -15.10 1.57
N ARG A 61 -7.57 -15.62 0.89
CA ARG A 61 -8.67 -14.81 0.36
C ARG A 61 -9.36 -13.97 1.43
N ARG A 62 -9.78 -14.58 2.55
CA ARG A 62 -10.43 -13.84 3.64
C ARG A 62 -9.54 -12.73 4.20
N ARG A 63 -8.26 -13.02 4.41
CA ARG A 63 -7.29 -12.05 4.94
C ARG A 63 -7.10 -10.87 3.99
N ALA A 64 -6.83 -11.15 2.72
CA ALA A 64 -6.67 -10.12 1.71
C ALA A 64 -7.94 -9.27 1.55
N TRP A 65 -9.13 -9.87 1.66
CA TRP A 65 -10.40 -9.15 1.63
C TRP A 65 -10.57 -8.25 2.85
N ALA A 66 -10.28 -8.75 4.06
CA ALA A 66 -10.33 -7.96 5.29
C ALA A 66 -9.37 -6.77 5.24
N LEU A 67 -8.15 -6.97 4.71
CA LEU A 67 -7.18 -5.91 4.47
C LEU A 67 -7.71 -4.86 3.48
N LEU A 68 -8.33 -5.30 2.38
CA LEU A 68 -8.92 -4.38 1.39
C LEU A 68 -10.04 -3.54 2.00
N CYS A 69 -10.93 -4.14 2.80
CA CYS A 69 -11.97 -3.41 3.52
C CYS A 69 -11.36 -2.41 4.50
N LEU A 70 -10.41 -2.83 5.34
CA LEU A 70 -9.73 -1.94 6.30
C LEU A 70 -9.10 -0.72 5.61
N VAL A 71 -8.45 -0.93 4.47
CA VAL A 71 -7.86 0.15 3.68
C VAL A 71 -8.93 1.05 3.06
N HIS A 72 -10.04 0.48 2.58
CA HIS A 72 -11.16 1.23 2.02
C HIS A 72 -11.82 2.13 3.06
N ASP A 73 -12.13 1.58 4.24
CA ASP A 73 -12.71 2.29 5.37
C ASP A 73 -11.75 3.38 5.85
N GLY A 74 -10.48 3.01 6.02
CA GLY A 74 -9.40 3.93 6.36
C GLY A 74 -9.33 5.12 5.42
N LEU A 75 -9.40 4.93 4.09
CA LEU A 75 -9.38 6.02 3.11
C LEU A 75 -10.65 6.88 3.13
N SER A 76 -11.79 6.33 3.53
CA SER A 76 -13.08 7.03 3.56
C SER A 76 -13.23 7.94 4.77
N GLU A 77 -12.71 7.53 5.93
CA GLU A 77 -12.78 8.30 7.19
C GLU A 77 -11.71 9.40 7.28
N THR A 78 -10.61 9.20 6.56
CA THR A 78 -9.36 9.97 6.59
C THR A 78 -9.42 11.25 5.74
N SER A 79 -10.49 12.04 5.85
CA SER A 79 -10.50 13.39 5.24
C SER A 79 -9.45 14.31 5.86
N SER A 80 -9.07 14.06 7.12
CA SER A 80 -8.10 14.84 7.91
C SER A 80 -6.77 14.13 8.20
N ALA A 81 -6.56 12.87 7.75
CA ALA A 81 -5.35 12.16 8.19
C ALA A 81 -4.07 12.76 7.61
N ASP A 82 -2.95 12.47 8.25
CA ASP A 82 -1.62 12.80 7.74
C ASP A 82 -1.41 12.27 6.31
N THR A 83 -0.67 13.05 5.51
CA THR A 83 -0.40 12.76 4.09
C THR A 83 0.26 11.40 3.92
N ARG A 84 1.12 11.00 4.87
CA ARG A 84 1.81 9.71 4.84
C ARG A 84 0.84 8.54 5.00
N THR A 85 -0.12 8.64 5.92
CA THR A 85 -1.14 7.59 6.14
C THR A 85 -1.99 7.45 4.89
N ARG A 86 -2.48 8.56 4.33
CA ARG A 86 -3.23 8.56 3.06
C ARG A 86 -2.46 7.91 1.92
N TYR A 87 -1.20 8.28 1.74
CA TYR A 87 -0.34 7.71 0.72
C TYR A 87 -0.18 6.20 0.88
N LEU A 88 0.11 5.72 2.10
CA LEU A 88 0.29 4.30 2.35
C LEU A 88 -0.98 3.51 2.06
N LEU A 89 -2.15 3.96 2.56
CA LEU A 89 -3.43 3.29 2.31
C LEU A 89 -3.75 3.26 0.81
N ALA A 90 -3.53 4.37 0.10
CA ALA A 90 -3.75 4.44 -1.34
C ALA A 90 -2.85 3.47 -2.10
N GLN A 91 -1.55 3.39 -1.74
CA GLN A 91 -0.60 2.47 -2.35
C GLN A 91 -0.91 1.01 -2.04
N THR A 92 -1.33 0.69 -0.81
CA THR A 92 -1.77 -0.66 -0.47
C THR A 92 -2.94 -1.10 -1.34
N ARG A 93 -3.92 -0.21 -1.56
CA ARG A 93 -5.09 -0.50 -2.40
C ARG A 93 -4.77 -0.64 -3.88
N GLN A 94 -3.89 0.21 -4.40
CA GLN A 94 -3.66 0.38 -5.84
C GLN A 94 -2.52 -0.47 -6.39
N SER A 95 -1.50 -0.77 -5.58
CA SER A 95 -0.30 -1.48 -6.03
C SER A 95 0.08 -2.62 -5.09
N TYR A 96 0.35 -2.38 -3.80
CA TYR A 96 1.01 -3.41 -2.99
C TYR A 96 0.20 -4.70 -2.84
N LEU A 97 -1.09 -4.59 -2.51
CA LEU A 97 -1.95 -5.76 -2.41
C LEU A 97 -2.19 -6.42 -3.78
N PRO A 98 -2.67 -5.72 -4.83
CA PRO A 98 -2.93 -6.37 -6.12
C PRO A 98 -1.67 -6.95 -6.75
N ASP A 99 -0.51 -6.30 -6.65
CA ASP A 99 0.75 -6.79 -7.21
C ASP A 99 1.23 -8.05 -6.47
N THR A 100 1.10 -8.08 -5.14
CA THR A 100 1.43 -9.27 -4.33
C THR A 100 0.55 -10.46 -4.71
N VAL A 101 -0.76 -10.23 -4.85
CA VAL A 101 -1.72 -11.27 -5.23
C VAL A 101 -1.45 -11.76 -6.65
N ARG A 102 -1.23 -10.84 -7.60
CA ARG A 102 -0.90 -11.18 -8.98
C ARG A 102 0.38 -12.00 -9.04
N ALA A 103 1.41 -11.65 -8.28
CA ALA A 103 2.66 -12.41 -8.21
C ALA A 103 2.44 -13.85 -7.72
N TYR A 104 1.64 -14.05 -6.68
CA TYR A 104 1.29 -15.38 -6.17
C TYR A 104 0.51 -16.22 -7.21
N LEU A 105 -0.51 -15.62 -7.83
CA LEU A 105 -1.37 -16.31 -8.81
C LEU A 105 -0.61 -16.68 -10.08
N HIS A 106 0.38 -15.88 -10.50
CA HIS A 106 1.20 -16.17 -11.69
C HIS A 106 2.40 -17.10 -11.41
N LEU A 107 2.55 -17.65 -10.19
CA LEU A 107 3.60 -18.61 -9.90
C LEU A 107 3.43 -19.89 -10.73
N THR A 108 4.37 -20.11 -11.65
CA THR A 108 4.47 -21.37 -12.39
C THR A 108 4.87 -22.53 -11.48
N GLU A 109 4.54 -23.75 -11.88
CA GLU A 109 4.96 -24.98 -11.17
C GLU A 109 6.48 -25.06 -10.97
N GLY A 110 7.27 -24.59 -11.94
CA GLY A 110 8.73 -24.52 -11.83
C GLY A 110 9.18 -23.59 -10.70
N ALA A 111 8.59 -22.39 -10.64
CA ALA A 111 8.87 -21.41 -9.60
C ALA A 111 8.42 -21.92 -8.21
N ARG A 112 7.24 -22.56 -8.12
CA ARG A 112 6.75 -23.17 -6.87
C ARG A 112 7.73 -24.21 -6.34
N ARG A 113 8.19 -25.14 -7.19
CA ARG A 113 9.19 -26.14 -6.82
C ARG A 113 10.52 -25.52 -6.38
N GLN A 114 10.96 -24.48 -7.07
CA GLN A 114 12.19 -23.77 -6.70
C GLN A 114 12.09 -23.11 -5.32
N LEU A 115 10.98 -22.43 -5.02
CA LEU A 115 10.73 -21.85 -3.70
C LEU A 115 10.71 -22.92 -2.61
N THR A 116 10.00 -24.03 -2.85
CA THR A 116 9.95 -25.14 -1.90
C THR A 116 11.32 -25.77 -1.67
N ALA A 117 12.15 -25.92 -2.71
CA ALA A 117 13.52 -26.40 -2.59
C ALA A 117 14.42 -25.44 -1.77
N GLN A 118 14.09 -24.15 -1.75
CA GLN A 118 14.73 -23.14 -0.90
C GLN A 118 14.14 -23.08 0.52
N GLY A 119 13.20 -23.96 0.85
CA GLY A 119 12.55 -24.01 2.16
C GLY A 119 11.44 -22.98 2.34
N GLN A 120 10.96 -22.35 1.27
CA GLN A 120 9.87 -21.36 1.31
C GLN A 120 8.62 -21.92 0.62
N SER A 121 7.54 -22.14 1.37
CA SER A 121 6.25 -22.44 0.75
C SER A 121 5.67 -21.15 0.14
N PRO A 122 5.15 -21.19 -1.11
CA PRO A 122 4.46 -20.06 -1.71
C PRO A 122 3.32 -19.51 -0.86
N GLU A 123 2.59 -20.39 -0.18
CA GLU A 123 1.47 -20.05 0.71
C GLU A 123 1.97 -19.34 1.97
N GLN A 124 3.07 -19.82 2.56
CA GLN A 124 3.71 -19.16 3.70
C GLN A 124 4.22 -17.78 3.32
N LEU A 125 4.87 -17.64 2.16
CA LEU A 125 5.33 -16.35 1.67
C LEU A 125 4.17 -15.38 1.47
N LEU A 126 3.08 -15.80 0.83
CA LEU A 126 1.90 -14.95 0.69
C LEU A 126 1.36 -14.51 2.06
N ASP A 127 1.29 -15.42 3.01
CA ASP A 127 0.80 -15.13 4.36
C ASP A 127 1.67 -14.10 5.10
N GLU A 128 3.00 -14.23 5.00
CA GLU A 128 3.96 -13.27 5.54
C GLU A 128 3.77 -11.88 4.91
N GLN A 129 3.63 -11.82 3.58
CA GLN A 129 3.42 -10.56 2.87
C GLN A 129 2.09 -9.90 3.25
N LEU A 130 1.00 -10.66 3.36
CA LEU A 130 -0.29 -10.14 3.84
C LEU A 130 -0.18 -9.61 5.27
N THR A 131 0.52 -10.35 6.16
CA THR A 131 0.77 -9.94 7.55
C THR A 131 1.55 -8.62 7.62
N LEU A 132 2.58 -8.45 6.78
CA LEU A 132 3.36 -7.21 6.72
C LEU A 132 2.49 -6.01 6.32
N MET A 133 1.61 -6.19 5.32
CA MET A 133 0.70 -5.14 4.88
C MET A 133 -0.35 -4.81 5.95
N GLU A 134 -0.96 -5.81 6.58
CA GLU A 134 -1.91 -5.65 7.69
C GLU A 134 -1.29 -4.84 8.83
N ASN A 135 -0.10 -5.22 9.29
CA ASN A 135 0.62 -4.51 10.34
C ASN A 135 0.96 -3.06 9.96
N GLY A 136 1.41 -2.85 8.71
CA GLY A 136 1.72 -1.51 8.20
C GLY A 136 0.49 -0.60 8.16
N VAL A 137 -0.66 -1.13 7.72
CA VAL A 137 -1.94 -0.39 7.67
C VAL A 137 -2.43 -0.06 9.08
N HIS A 138 -2.47 -1.03 9.98
CA HIS A 138 -2.88 -0.80 11.37
C HIS A 138 -2.03 0.27 12.06
N GLU A 139 -0.72 0.20 11.88
CA GLU A 139 0.19 1.15 12.49
C GLU A 139 0.04 2.56 11.90
N ALA A 140 -0.24 2.69 10.60
CA ALA A 140 -0.50 4.00 9.99
C ALA A 140 -1.81 4.63 10.48
N LEU A 141 -2.88 3.85 10.60
CA LEU A 141 -4.15 4.30 11.16
C LEU A 141 -4.00 4.72 12.63
N ARG A 142 -3.28 3.93 13.43
CA ARG A 142 -3.00 4.24 14.85
C ARG A 142 -2.24 5.57 15.03
N ARG A 143 -1.25 5.84 14.18
CA ARG A 143 -0.45 7.07 14.26
C ARG A 143 -1.28 8.32 13.98
N ASP A 144 -2.27 8.21 13.10
CA ASP A 144 -3.11 9.34 12.75
C ASP A 144 -3.96 9.81 13.95
N HIS A 145 -4.62 8.86 14.63
CA HIS A 145 -5.34 9.16 15.86
C HIS A 145 -4.42 9.76 16.94
N ALA A 146 -3.22 9.22 17.11
CA ALA A 146 -2.26 9.74 18.09
C ALA A 146 -1.80 11.18 17.78
N ALA A 147 -1.72 11.58 16.51
CA ALA A 147 -1.38 12.95 16.13
C ALA A 147 -2.50 13.93 16.49
N ALA A 148 -3.76 13.55 16.25
CA ALA A 148 -4.93 14.33 16.64
C ALA A 148 -5.00 14.52 18.16
N ASP A 149 -4.82 13.44 18.94
CA ASP A 149 -4.84 13.50 20.40
C ASP A 149 -3.75 14.41 21.00
N ARG A 150 -2.54 14.37 20.41
CA ARG A 150 -1.45 15.28 20.82
C ARG A 150 -1.79 16.73 20.52
N LEU A 151 -2.39 17.02 19.36
CA LEU A 151 -2.77 18.39 19.00
C LEU A 151 -3.83 18.94 19.96
N LEU A 152 -4.83 18.13 20.32
CA LEU A 152 -5.85 18.50 21.30
C LEU A 152 -5.26 18.74 22.68
N THR A 153 -4.35 17.88 23.12
CA THR A 153 -3.64 18.02 24.41
C THR A 153 -2.82 19.31 24.44
N GLN A 154 -2.06 19.59 23.38
CA GLN A 154 -1.28 20.82 23.26
C GLN A 154 -2.17 22.06 23.27
N GLY A 155 -3.31 22.04 22.57
CA GLY A 155 -4.25 23.16 22.55
C GLY A 155 -4.83 23.48 23.92
N ARG A 156 -5.12 22.46 24.74
CA ARG A 156 -5.56 22.63 26.14
C ARG A 156 -4.48 23.31 26.98
N PHE A 157 -3.25 22.78 26.91
CA PHE A 157 -2.10 23.37 27.62
C PHE A 157 -1.86 24.83 27.22
N LEU A 158 -1.90 25.15 25.92
CA LEU A 158 -1.73 26.53 25.45
C LEU A 158 -2.82 27.45 25.99
N ARG A 159 -4.07 26.98 26.04
CA ARG A 159 -5.19 27.76 26.60
C ARG A 159 -5.03 28.00 28.09
N GLU A 160 -4.57 27.01 28.85
CA GLU A 160 -4.28 27.17 30.28
C GLU A 160 -3.12 28.16 30.51
N ARG A 161 -2.04 28.06 29.72
CA ARG A 161 -0.83 28.86 29.90
C ARG A 161 -0.97 30.32 29.47
N PHE A 162 -1.74 30.57 28.40
CA PHE A 162 -1.86 31.87 27.75
C PHE A 162 -3.26 32.48 27.82
N GLY A 163 -4.31 31.70 28.08
CA GLY A 163 -5.70 32.18 28.13
C GLY A 163 -6.04 32.96 29.41
N ALA A 164 -5.44 32.60 30.55
CA ALA A 164 -5.70 33.22 31.84
C ALA A 164 -5.29 34.72 31.92
N GLY A 165 -4.45 35.20 31.01
CA GLY A 165 -4.02 36.60 30.97
C GLY A 165 -4.99 37.56 30.25
N THR A 166 -6.08 37.07 29.66
CA THR A 166 -6.99 37.91 28.85
C THR A 166 -8.20 38.49 29.58
N GLU A 167 -8.47 38.07 30.82
CA GLU A 167 -9.59 38.62 31.61
C GLU A 167 -9.16 39.72 32.59
N GLU A 168 -7.90 39.73 33.04
CA GLU A 168 -7.41 40.72 34.01
C GLU A 168 -7.29 42.14 33.43
N TRP A 169 -7.07 42.29 32.11
CA TRP A 169 -6.94 43.62 31.48
C TRP A 169 -8.28 44.27 31.10
N ARG A 170 -9.42 43.57 31.21
CA ARG A 170 -10.75 44.11 30.86
C ARG A 170 -11.43 44.86 32.02
N VAL A 171 -10.95 44.74 33.25
CA VAL A 171 -11.61 45.30 34.45
C VAL A 171 -11.04 46.67 34.87
N ARG A 172 -10.13 47.27 34.09
CA ARG A 172 -9.54 48.60 34.39
C ARG A 172 -9.65 49.58 33.21
N GLY A 173 -10.83 49.68 32.61
CA GLY A 173 -11.20 50.72 31.64
C GLY A 173 -12.33 51.57 32.18
#